data_AF-A0A2E5UE88-F1
#
_entry.id   AF-A0A2E5UE88-F1
#
_cell.length_a   1.000
_cell.length_b   1.000
_cell.length_c   1.000
_cell.angle_alpha   90.00
_cell.angle_beta   90.00
_cell.angle_gamma   90.00
#
_symmetry.space_group_name_H-M   'P 1'
#
loop_
_entity.id
_entity.type
_entity.pdbx_description
1 polymer ?
#
loop_
_entity_poly.entity_id
_entity_poly.type
_entity_poly.pdbx_seq_one_letter_code
_entity_poly.pdbx_strand_id
1 'polypeptide(L)'
;MADYIEVSGSGESFILEAGQLDILYGNDHQFSMSELDLLAATLQNDGVDTAGRISFLLTETNAGLSFVGLFDGVPFNDPSGSISDHFLGLSSTTTTGSDWYATGDNGTQTDWYDLGNDTQLINSLFAWDHGQTSAAFAWANVEESQNATVNLYDVDLTTFGAEPIQFVTYADEGWEVAGTGAFSVMGQYAFSYQFVPAPGALALIALAGFTTRKRRRR
;
A
#
# COMPACT_ATOMS: atom_id res chain seq x y z
N MET A 1 4.23 -10.88 -17.46
CA MET A 1 5.19 -10.35 -16.46
C MET A 1 4.39 -9.32 -15.71
N ALA A 2 4.14 -9.56 -14.43
CA ALA A 2 3.31 -8.69 -13.60
C ALA A 2 4.02 -7.35 -13.39
N ASP A 3 3.24 -6.30 -13.16
CA ASP A 3 3.79 -5.03 -12.69
C ASP A 3 4.33 -5.20 -11.27
N TYR A 4 5.42 -4.49 -10.96
CA TYR A 4 6.07 -4.61 -9.66
C TYR A 4 6.63 -3.26 -9.18
N ILE A 5 6.79 -3.18 -7.87
CA ILE A 5 7.53 -2.10 -7.21
C ILE A 5 8.75 -2.68 -6.49
N GLU A 6 9.81 -1.90 -6.44
CA GLU A 6 10.94 -2.15 -5.56
C GLU A 6 10.77 -1.32 -4.28
N VAL A 7 10.62 -1.99 -3.15
CA VAL A 7 10.61 -1.37 -1.83
C VAL A 7 12.04 -1.36 -1.29
N SER A 8 12.46 -0.23 -0.74
CA SER A 8 13.77 -0.04 -0.11
C SER A 8 13.60 0.53 1.29
N GLY A 9 14.07 -0.21 2.30
CA GLY A 9 13.97 0.16 3.72
C GLY A 9 15.33 0.36 4.40
N SER A 10 15.39 0.11 5.71
CA SER A 10 16.55 0.31 6.60
C SER A 10 17.71 -0.68 6.41
N GLY A 11 17.94 -1.16 5.19
CA GLY A 11 19.05 -2.05 4.83
C GLY A 11 18.69 -3.19 3.89
N GLU A 12 17.39 -3.44 3.68
CA GLU A 12 16.88 -4.49 2.79
C GLU A 12 15.99 -3.89 1.70
N SER A 13 15.92 -4.60 0.58
CA SER A 13 15.02 -4.27 -0.52
C SER A 13 14.21 -5.51 -0.91
N PHE A 14 12.94 -5.27 -1.21
CA PHE A 14 11.97 -6.29 -1.55
C PHE A 14 11.31 -5.94 -2.88
N ILE A 15 11.05 -6.94 -3.71
CA ILE A 15 10.24 -6.80 -4.92
C ILE A 15 8.82 -7.21 -4.53
N LEU A 16 7.86 -6.33 -4.77
CA LEU A 16 6.44 -6.65 -4.62
C LEU A 16 5.81 -6.72 -6.00
N GLU A 17 5.48 -7.92 -6.44
CA GLU A 17 4.72 -8.16 -7.64
C GLU A 17 3.22 -8.00 -7.36
N ALA A 18 2.51 -7.43 -8.34
CA ALA A 18 1.09 -7.16 -8.23
C ALA A 18 0.26 -8.44 -8.41
N GLY A 19 -0.61 -8.71 -7.45
CA GLY A 19 -1.78 -9.57 -7.64
C GLY A 19 -2.99 -8.74 -8.09
N GLN A 20 -4.14 -9.40 -8.25
CA GLN A 20 -5.40 -8.73 -8.58
C GLN A 20 -6.36 -8.80 -7.39
N LEU A 21 -6.95 -7.66 -7.02
CA LEU A 21 -7.98 -7.56 -5.99
C LEU A 21 -9.08 -6.59 -6.43
N ASP A 22 -10.29 -7.10 -6.36
CA ASP A 22 -11.52 -6.36 -6.67
C ASP A 22 -11.90 -5.46 -5.48
N ILE A 23 -11.13 -4.39 -5.28
CA ILE A 23 -11.32 -3.36 -4.24
C ILE A 23 -11.20 -1.94 -4.82
N LEU A 24 -11.42 -0.92 -3.97
CA LEU A 24 -11.39 0.51 -4.31
C LEU A 24 -12.41 0.92 -5.36
N TYR A 25 -13.66 0.46 -5.22
CA TYR A 25 -14.75 0.80 -6.13
C TYR A 25 -15.32 2.23 -5.96
N GLY A 26 -15.06 2.85 -4.80
CA GLY A 26 -15.59 4.15 -4.43
C GLY A 26 -14.67 5.31 -4.83
N ASN A 27 -15.24 6.52 -4.90
CA ASN A 27 -14.50 7.77 -5.14
C ASN A 27 -14.41 8.65 -3.89
N ASP A 28 -14.76 8.11 -2.72
CA ASP A 28 -14.84 8.86 -1.46
C ASP A 28 -13.52 8.80 -0.66
N HIS A 29 -12.43 8.39 -1.31
CA HIS A 29 -11.10 8.18 -0.69
C HIS A 29 -11.14 7.25 0.54
N GLN A 30 -12.03 6.26 0.53
CA GLN A 30 -12.25 5.31 1.62
C GLN A 30 -12.41 3.88 1.11
N PHE A 31 -11.99 2.93 1.93
CA PHE A 31 -12.31 1.52 1.80
C PHE A 31 -13.68 1.26 2.43
N SER A 32 -14.49 0.45 1.78
CA SER A 32 -15.67 -0.16 2.40
C SER A 32 -15.26 -1.33 3.30
N MET A 33 -16.10 -1.64 4.28
CA MET A 33 -15.88 -2.79 5.18
C MET A 33 -15.74 -4.11 4.41
N SER A 34 -16.56 -4.32 3.38
CA SER A 34 -16.46 -5.50 2.52
C SER A 34 -15.12 -5.61 1.77
N GLU A 35 -14.49 -4.47 1.44
CA GLU A 35 -13.18 -4.48 0.79
C GLU A 35 -12.07 -4.82 1.79
N LEU A 36 -12.17 -4.34 3.04
CA LEU A 36 -11.25 -4.72 4.12
C LEU A 36 -11.36 -6.22 4.44
N ASP A 37 -12.58 -6.74 4.56
CA ASP A 37 -12.84 -8.16 4.78
C ASP A 37 -12.29 -9.01 3.62
N LEU A 38 -12.53 -8.58 2.37
CA LEU A 38 -12.02 -9.28 1.19
C LEU A 38 -10.48 -9.30 1.15
N LEU A 39 -9.84 -8.17 1.43
CA LEU A 39 -8.39 -8.05 1.44
C LEU A 39 -7.79 -8.94 2.53
N ALA A 40 -8.30 -8.88 3.76
CA ALA A 40 -7.84 -9.72 4.86
C ALA A 40 -8.08 -11.21 4.59
N ALA A 41 -9.29 -11.58 4.11
CA ALA A 41 -9.63 -12.96 3.80
C ALA A 41 -8.75 -13.53 2.67
N THR A 42 -8.47 -12.75 1.63
CA THR A 42 -7.61 -13.19 0.52
C THR A 42 -6.20 -13.51 1.02
N LEU A 43 -5.59 -12.59 1.77
CA LEU A 43 -4.25 -12.79 2.33
C LEU A 43 -4.19 -13.99 3.28
N GLN A 44 -5.18 -14.14 4.17
CA GLN A 44 -5.21 -15.26 5.12
C GLN A 44 -5.47 -16.61 4.45
N ASN A 45 -6.28 -16.65 3.39
CA ASN A 45 -6.51 -17.88 2.62
C ASN A 45 -5.23 -18.40 1.97
N ASP A 46 -4.32 -17.49 1.60
CA ASP A 46 -3.00 -17.82 1.05
C ASP A 46 -1.94 -18.06 2.14
N GLY A 47 -2.32 -17.97 3.42
CA GLY A 47 -1.47 -18.28 4.56
C GLY A 47 -0.68 -17.10 5.12
N VAL A 48 -0.97 -15.87 4.67
CA VAL A 48 -0.38 -14.65 5.25
C VAL A 48 -1.10 -14.29 6.54
N ASP A 49 -0.37 -14.26 7.65
CA ASP A 49 -0.91 -13.84 8.96
C ASP A 49 -1.04 -12.31 9.01
N THR A 50 -2.26 -11.79 8.93
CA THR A 50 -2.52 -10.34 8.91
C THR A 50 -2.95 -9.77 10.26
N ALA A 51 -3.33 -10.61 11.22
CA ALA A 51 -3.81 -10.18 12.53
C ALA A 51 -2.65 -9.62 13.37
N GLY A 52 -2.81 -8.43 13.92
CA GLY A 52 -1.76 -7.70 14.64
C GLY A 52 -0.56 -7.29 13.79
N ARG A 53 -0.69 -7.34 12.45
CA ARG A 53 0.37 -6.94 11.50
C ARG A 53 -0.02 -5.70 10.71
N ILE A 54 1.00 -4.99 10.25
CA ILE A 54 0.95 -3.89 9.31
C ILE A 54 1.46 -4.45 7.97
N SER A 55 0.54 -4.75 7.06
CA SER A 55 0.81 -5.49 5.82
C SER A 55 0.81 -4.55 4.64
N PHE A 56 1.91 -4.45 3.91
CA PHE A 56 2.00 -3.67 2.67
C PHE A 56 2.08 -4.58 1.46
N LEU A 57 1.28 -4.29 0.43
CA LEU A 57 1.22 -5.07 -0.81
C LEU A 57 1.00 -4.16 -2.02
N LEU A 58 1.38 -4.66 -3.19
CA LEU A 58 1.03 -4.07 -4.48
C LEU A 58 -0.09 -4.90 -5.11
N THR A 59 -1.15 -4.28 -5.59
CA THR A 59 -2.27 -5.00 -6.22
C THR A 59 -2.92 -4.15 -7.30
N GLU A 60 -3.34 -4.79 -8.40
CA GLU A 60 -4.27 -4.19 -9.35
C GLU A 60 -5.66 -4.11 -8.71
N THR A 61 -6.25 -2.91 -8.73
CA THR A 61 -7.55 -2.58 -8.14
C THR A 61 -8.45 -1.91 -9.17
N ASN A 62 -9.69 -1.60 -8.80
CA ASN A 62 -10.58 -0.84 -9.66
C ASN A 62 -10.15 0.63 -9.82
N ALA A 63 -9.26 1.11 -8.96
CA ALA A 63 -8.65 2.43 -9.03
C ALA A 63 -7.27 2.42 -9.72
N GLY A 64 -6.91 1.33 -10.43
CA GLY A 64 -5.60 1.15 -11.06
C GLY A 64 -4.63 0.32 -10.23
N LEU A 65 -3.34 0.36 -10.56
CA LEU A 65 -2.31 -0.30 -9.76
C LEU A 65 -2.17 0.46 -8.43
N SER A 66 -2.31 -0.25 -7.31
CA SER A 66 -2.40 0.37 -6.00
C SER A 66 -1.39 -0.24 -5.02
N PHE A 67 -0.68 0.63 -4.32
CA PHE A 67 0.11 0.28 -3.15
C PHE A 67 -0.79 0.40 -1.92
N VAL A 68 -1.07 -0.74 -1.28
CA VAL A 68 -2.04 -0.86 -0.19
C VAL A 68 -1.32 -1.22 1.11
N GLY A 69 -1.72 -0.58 2.21
CA GLY A 69 -1.39 -0.95 3.58
C GLY A 69 -2.65 -1.42 4.30
N LEU A 70 -2.63 -2.62 4.86
CA LEU A 70 -3.67 -3.20 5.73
C LEU A 70 -3.14 -3.31 7.15
N PHE A 71 -3.84 -2.72 8.11
CA PHE A 71 -3.47 -2.72 9.52
C PHE A 71 -4.45 -3.59 10.28
N ASP A 72 -3.90 -4.67 10.84
CA ASP A 72 -4.63 -5.70 11.59
C ASP A 72 -5.78 -6.32 10.78
N GLY A 73 -5.42 -6.95 9.67
CA GLY A 73 -6.39 -7.55 8.76
C GLY A 73 -7.18 -8.66 9.46
N VAL A 74 -8.47 -8.43 9.70
CA VAL A 74 -9.41 -9.44 10.20
C VAL A 74 -10.47 -9.72 9.11
N PRO A 75 -10.78 -11.00 8.83
CA PRO A 75 -11.66 -11.36 7.71
C PRO A 75 -13.15 -11.08 8.00
N PHE A 76 -13.47 -10.66 9.22
CA PHE A 76 -14.81 -10.28 9.65
C PHE A 76 -14.73 -9.05 10.55
N ASN A 77 -14.74 -7.86 9.95
CA ASN A 77 -14.79 -6.60 10.67
C ASN A 77 -16.12 -6.47 11.43
N ASP A 78 -16.07 -6.37 12.77
CA ASP A 78 -17.24 -6.09 13.60
C ASP A 78 -17.05 -4.78 14.39
N PRO A 79 -17.45 -3.63 13.81
CA PRO A 79 -17.32 -2.33 14.47
C PRO A 79 -18.36 -2.12 15.59
N SER A 80 -19.29 -3.07 15.83
CA SER A 80 -20.39 -2.87 16.77
C SER A 80 -19.91 -2.85 18.22
N GLY A 81 -19.67 -1.65 18.75
CA GLY A 81 -19.20 -1.47 20.11
C GLY A 81 -17.69 -1.64 20.25
N SER A 82 -16.96 -1.66 19.13
CA SER A 82 -15.51 -1.60 19.11
C SER A 82 -15.02 -0.28 19.71
N ILE A 83 -13.91 -0.33 20.43
CA ILE A 83 -13.23 0.86 20.96
C ILE A 83 -11.79 0.77 20.49
N SER A 84 -11.38 1.72 19.65
CA SER A 84 -10.03 1.71 19.12
C SER A 84 -8.99 1.70 20.23
N ASP A 85 -8.14 0.67 20.21
CA ASP A 85 -7.07 0.44 21.16
C ASP A 85 -5.69 0.38 20.47
N HIS A 86 -5.67 0.39 19.14
CA HIS A 86 -4.48 0.48 18.32
C HIS A 86 -4.47 1.75 17.48
N PHE A 87 -3.29 2.35 17.39
CA PHE A 87 -3.04 3.63 16.76
C PHE A 87 -1.72 3.59 15.98
N LEU A 88 -1.74 4.13 14.76
CA LEU A 88 -0.56 4.20 13.90
C LEU A 88 -0.51 5.55 13.20
N GLY A 89 0.58 6.29 13.40
CA GLY A 89 0.88 7.45 12.56
C GLY A 89 1.45 7.00 11.22
N LEU A 90 0.95 7.56 10.13
CA LEU A 90 1.45 7.34 8.78
C LEU A 90 1.63 8.69 8.09
N SER A 91 2.81 8.92 7.55
CA SER A 91 3.08 10.05 6.67
C SER A 91 3.66 9.54 5.36
N SER A 92 2.97 9.81 4.26
CA SER A 92 3.32 9.26 2.96
C SER A 92 3.29 10.31 1.87
N THR A 93 4.30 10.34 1.00
CA THR A 93 4.42 11.30 -0.11
C THR A 93 4.54 10.59 -1.44
N THR A 94 3.86 11.10 -2.48
CA THR A 94 3.92 10.60 -3.86
C THR A 94 3.69 11.75 -4.86
N THR A 95 3.69 11.45 -6.16
CA THR A 95 3.38 12.43 -7.23
C THR A 95 1.88 12.71 -7.32
N THR A 96 1.49 13.85 -7.89
CA THR A 96 0.06 14.28 -7.90
C THR A 96 -0.85 13.47 -8.84
N GLY A 97 -0.30 12.54 -9.61
CA GLY A 97 -1.06 11.60 -10.45
C GLY A 97 -1.69 10.43 -9.69
N SER A 98 -1.21 10.12 -8.48
CA SER A 98 -1.78 9.06 -7.65
C SER A 98 -3.06 9.51 -6.94
N ASP A 99 -3.99 8.58 -6.74
CA ASP A 99 -5.17 8.81 -5.91
C ASP A 99 -4.99 8.18 -4.52
N TRP A 100 -5.70 8.64 -3.50
CA TRP A 100 -5.53 8.15 -2.14
C TRP A 100 -6.79 7.59 -1.51
N TYR A 101 -6.57 6.65 -0.60
CA TYR A 101 -7.62 6.03 0.18
C TYR A 101 -7.12 5.84 1.62
N ALA A 102 -7.96 6.16 2.59
CA ALA A 102 -7.64 5.94 4.00
C ALA A 102 -8.91 5.63 4.77
N THR A 103 -8.89 4.56 5.58
CA THR A 103 -10.03 4.16 6.40
C THR A 103 -9.56 3.56 7.71
N GLY A 104 -10.29 3.86 8.78
CA GLY A 104 -10.13 3.29 10.09
C GLY A 104 -11.32 3.64 10.96
N ASP A 105 -11.27 3.26 12.22
CA ASP A 105 -12.34 3.46 13.18
C ASP A 105 -12.37 4.89 13.74
N ASN A 106 -13.30 5.12 14.67
CA ASN A 106 -13.41 6.36 15.41
C ASN A 106 -12.10 6.73 16.12
N GLY A 107 -11.56 7.91 15.82
CA GLY A 107 -10.23 8.34 16.24
C GLY A 107 -9.26 8.44 15.06
N THR A 108 -9.58 7.83 13.93
CA THR A 108 -8.84 8.01 12.68
C THR A 108 -8.96 9.45 12.20
N GLN A 109 -7.83 10.06 11.85
CA GLN A 109 -7.74 11.40 11.28
C GLN A 109 -6.82 11.34 10.08
N THR A 110 -7.28 11.85 8.93
CA THR A 110 -6.51 11.88 7.69
C THR A 110 -6.56 13.27 7.11
N ASP A 111 -5.38 13.84 6.88
CA ASP A 111 -5.19 15.09 6.18
C ASP A 111 -4.40 14.86 4.89
N TRP A 112 -4.84 15.49 3.81
CA TRP A 112 -4.18 15.48 2.51
C TRP A 112 -3.71 16.89 2.15
N TYR A 113 -2.51 16.98 1.57
CA TYR A 113 -1.91 18.24 1.16
C TYR A 113 -1.29 18.11 -0.24
N ASP A 114 -1.65 19.04 -1.13
CA ASP A 114 -0.86 19.34 -2.34
C ASP A 114 0.30 20.25 -1.94
N LEU A 115 1.53 19.74 -2.04
CA LEU A 115 2.75 20.47 -1.70
C LEU A 115 3.28 21.31 -2.87
N GLY A 116 2.62 21.24 -4.03
CA GLY A 116 3.11 21.78 -5.29
C GLY A 116 4.28 20.97 -5.86
N ASN A 117 4.79 21.42 -7.01
CA ASN A 117 5.87 20.73 -7.74
C ASN A 117 5.62 19.24 -8.00
N ASP A 118 4.36 18.89 -8.32
CA ASP A 118 3.95 17.51 -8.58
C ASP A 118 4.23 16.58 -7.39
N THR A 119 4.03 17.07 -6.17
CA THR A 119 4.18 16.30 -4.94
C THR A 119 2.94 16.47 -4.06
N GLN A 120 2.42 15.37 -3.55
CA GLN A 120 1.36 15.34 -2.55
C GLN A 120 1.78 14.58 -1.30
N LEU A 121 1.14 14.88 -0.19
CA LEU A 121 1.38 14.31 1.13
C LEU A 121 0.06 13.88 1.76
N ILE A 122 0.08 12.69 2.34
CA ILE A 122 -0.92 12.25 3.32
C ILE A 122 -0.28 12.15 4.68
N ASN A 123 -1.00 12.68 5.66
CA ASN A 123 -0.68 12.51 7.06
C ASN A 123 -1.92 11.96 7.77
N SER A 124 -1.79 10.77 8.31
CA SER A 124 -2.89 10.05 8.94
C SER A 124 -2.49 9.53 10.31
N LEU A 125 -3.40 9.67 11.26
CA LEU A 125 -3.45 8.85 12.47
C LEU A 125 -4.53 7.80 12.24
N PHE A 126 -4.15 6.54 12.07
CA PHE A 126 -5.09 5.43 11.99
C PHE A 126 -5.44 4.92 13.37
N ALA A 127 -6.71 4.58 13.59
CA ALA A 127 -7.21 3.97 14.81
C ALA A 127 -8.06 2.74 14.45
N TRP A 128 -7.92 1.64 15.20
CA TRP A 128 -8.73 0.43 15.06
C TRP A 128 -8.75 -0.37 16.38
N ASP A 129 -9.63 -1.35 16.48
CA ASP A 129 -9.78 -2.26 17.62
C ASP A 129 -9.11 -3.60 17.30
N HIS A 130 -8.07 -3.92 18.06
CA HIS A 130 -7.19 -5.02 17.71
C HIS A 130 -7.89 -6.38 17.71
N GLY A 131 -7.77 -7.07 16.58
CA GLY A 131 -8.41 -8.37 16.35
C GLY A 131 -9.93 -8.30 16.18
N GLN A 132 -10.54 -7.10 16.09
CA GLN A 132 -11.97 -6.92 15.80
C GLN A 132 -12.23 -6.10 14.55
N THR A 133 -11.43 -5.07 14.30
CA THR A 133 -11.53 -4.22 13.12
C THR A 133 -10.16 -4.00 12.48
N SER A 134 -10.18 -3.49 11.25
CA SER A 134 -8.99 -3.17 10.46
C SER A 134 -8.99 -1.72 10.05
N ALA A 135 -7.79 -1.17 9.87
CA ALA A 135 -7.59 0.09 9.18
C ALA A 135 -6.81 -0.16 7.87
N ALA A 136 -6.95 0.74 6.90
CA ALA A 136 -6.24 0.62 5.64
C ALA A 136 -5.89 1.97 5.04
N PHE A 137 -4.83 1.92 4.22
CA PHE A 137 -4.29 3.02 3.46
C PHE A 137 -4.00 2.55 2.04
N ALA A 138 -4.20 3.38 1.03
CA ALA A 138 -3.64 3.14 -0.29
C ALA A 138 -3.25 4.41 -1.02
N TRP A 139 -2.20 4.28 -1.83
CA TRP A 139 -2.04 5.08 -3.04
C TRP A 139 -2.47 4.23 -4.23
N ALA A 140 -3.42 4.72 -5.03
CA ALA A 140 -3.82 4.14 -6.30
C ALA A 140 -3.19 4.88 -7.48
N ASN A 141 -3.26 4.28 -8.67
CA ASN A 141 -2.54 4.73 -9.88
C ASN A 141 -1.05 4.98 -9.60
N VAL A 142 -0.39 4.03 -8.92
CA VAL A 142 1.03 4.16 -8.58
C VAL A 142 1.93 4.04 -9.82
N GLU A 143 1.42 3.58 -10.97
CA GLU A 143 2.15 3.62 -12.23
C GLU A 143 2.43 5.06 -12.72
N GLU A 144 1.65 6.05 -12.28
CA GLU A 144 1.90 7.47 -12.53
C GLU A 144 2.91 8.09 -11.54
N SER A 145 3.27 7.33 -10.50
CA SER A 145 4.27 7.72 -9.51
C SER A 145 5.60 7.01 -9.75
N GLN A 146 6.66 7.79 -9.97
CA GLN A 146 8.00 7.23 -10.10
C GLN A 146 8.56 6.80 -8.76
N ASN A 147 8.15 7.44 -7.66
CA ASN A 147 8.62 7.14 -6.33
C ASN A 147 7.64 7.65 -5.26
N ALA A 148 7.63 6.95 -4.14
CA ALA A 148 6.95 7.40 -2.95
C ALA A 148 7.76 7.06 -1.70
N THR A 149 7.46 7.78 -0.62
CA THR A 149 8.03 7.49 0.70
C THR A 149 6.92 7.28 1.69
N VAL A 150 7.09 6.35 2.62
CA VAL A 150 6.16 6.03 3.70
C VAL A 150 6.94 6.03 5.00
N ASN A 151 6.44 6.80 5.97
CA ASN A 151 6.95 6.85 7.33
C ASN A 151 5.85 6.42 8.28
N LEU A 152 6.16 5.45 9.11
CA LEU A 152 5.29 4.91 10.14
C LEU A 152 5.80 5.35 11.51
N TYR A 153 4.87 5.72 12.38
CA TYR A 153 5.12 6.19 13.73
C TYR A 153 4.26 5.37 14.69
N ASP A 154 4.93 4.63 15.57
CA ASP A 154 4.33 4.17 16.80
C ASP A 154 4.12 5.38 17.71
N VAL A 155 2.85 5.65 18.04
CA VAL A 155 2.46 6.82 18.84
C VAL A 155 2.47 6.54 20.34
N ASP A 156 3.14 5.47 20.79
CA ASP A 156 3.26 5.02 22.18
C ASP A 156 1.89 4.74 22.86
N LEU A 157 0.85 4.55 22.06
CA LEU A 157 -0.50 4.16 22.50
C LEU A 157 -0.81 2.70 22.18
N THR A 158 0.13 2.01 21.55
CA THR A 158 -0.08 0.68 20.96
C THR A 158 1.10 -0.22 21.24
N THR A 159 0.83 -1.50 21.51
CA THR A 159 1.88 -2.48 21.72
C THR A 159 1.98 -3.38 20.49
N PHE A 160 2.88 -3.03 19.59
CA PHE A 160 3.16 -3.86 18.42
C PHE A 160 4.05 -5.07 18.76
N GLY A 161 3.94 -6.13 17.96
CA GLY A 161 4.85 -7.27 18.02
C GLY A 161 6.30 -6.87 17.67
N ALA A 162 7.24 -7.82 17.81
CA ALA A 162 8.67 -7.54 17.56
C ALA A 162 8.97 -7.15 16.10
N GLU A 163 8.25 -7.73 15.13
CA GLU A 163 8.35 -7.43 13.70
C GLU A 163 6.95 -7.19 13.14
N PRO A 164 6.28 -6.08 13.48
CA PRO A 164 4.88 -5.89 13.18
C PRO A 164 4.63 -5.57 11.69
N ILE A 165 5.67 -5.14 10.96
CA ILE A 165 5.57 -4.72 9.56
C ILE A 165 5.91 -5.91 8.68
N GLN A 166 5.10 -6.15 7.65
CA GLN A 166 5.36 -7.14 6.63
C GLN A 166 5.10 -6.58 5.23
N PHE A 167 5.91 -7.02 4.28
CA PHE A 167 5.75 -6.75 2.87
C PHE A 167 5.32 -8.03 2.19
N VAL A 168 4.21 -7.95 1.46
CA VAL A 168 3.54 -9.09 0.84
C VAL A 168 3.64 -8.94 -0.68
N THR A 169 4.09 -10.00 -1.35
CA THR A 169 4.22 -10.08 -2.80
C THR A 169 3.30 -11.15 -3.34
N TYR A 170 2.83 -10.98 -4.58
CA TYR A 170 2.13 -12.02 -5.30
C TYR A 170 3.13 -12.93 -6.01
N ALA A 171 3.14 -14.22 -5.73
CA ALA A 171 4.02 -15.20 -6.34
C ALA A 171 3.33 -16.57 -6.43
N ASP A 172 3.65 -17.36 -7.46
CA ASP A 172 3.16 -18.74 -7.61
C ASP A 172 1.63 -18.90 -7.41
N GLU A 173 0.86 -17.95 -7.96
CA GLU A 173 -0.62 -17.87 -7.89
C GLU A 173 -1.22 -17.50 -6.52
N GLY A 174 -0.41 -17.10 -5.54
CA GLY A 174 -0.89 -16.65 -4.21
C GLY A 174 -0.07 -15.51 -3.62
N TRP A 175 -0.52 -15.01 -2.47
CA TRP A 175 0.20 -14.01 -1.69
C TRP A 175 1.17 -14.64 -0.69
N GLU A 176 2.40 -14.13 -0.62
CA GLU A 176 3.41 -14.56 0.34
C GLU A 176 4.19 -13.37 0.95
N VAL A 177 4.81 -13.59 2.11
CA VAL A 177 5.62 -12.57 2.78
C VAL A 177 7.00 -12.49 2.13
N ALA A 178 7.28 -11.36 1.46
CA ALA A 178 8.58 -11.07 0.86
C ALA A 178 9.63 -10.63 1.89
N GLY A 179 9.18 -10.01 2.99
CA GLY A 179 10.06 -9.51 4.04
C GLY A 179 9.30 -8.90 5.21
N THR A 180 10.00 -8.71 6.33
CA THR A 180 9.46 -8.11 7.56
C THR A 180 10.29 -6.91 8.00
N GLY A 181 9.69 -6.08 8.86
CA GLY A 181 10.32 -4.90 9.42
C GLY A 181 9.90 -4.67 10.87
N ALA A 182 10.75 -3.94 11.59
CA ALA A 182 10.53 -3.57 12.98
C ALA A 182 10.73 -2.07 13.18
N PHE A 183 9.90 -1.46 14.03
CA PHE A 183 10.11 -0.09 14.44
C PHE A 183 11.49 0.07 15.10
N SER A 184 12.14 1.19 14.81
CA SER A 184 13.35 1.59 15.51
C SER A 184 13.06 1.85 16.99
N VAL A 185 14.12 2.00 17.79
CA VAL A 185 14.01 2.39 19.22
C VAL A 185 13.30 3.72 19.44
N MET A 186 13.10 4.52 18.39
CA MET A 186 12.34 5.78 18.42
C MET A 186 10.89 5.62 17.95
N GLY A 187 10.39 4.39 17.79
CA GLY A 187 9.03 4.13 17.31
C GLY A 187 8.82 4.45 15.84
N GLN A 188 9.88 4.46 15.02
CA GLN A 188 9.78 4.88 13.61
C GLN A 188 10.25 3.79 12.66
N TYR A 189 9.53 3.64 11.55
CA TYR A 189 9.96 2.84 10.41
C TYR A 189 9.69 3.60 9.11
N ALA A 190 10.70 3.71 8.25
CA ALA A 190 10.60 4.44 7.00
C ALA A 190 11.06 3.56 5.84
N PHE A 191 10.33 3.63 4.74
CA PHE A 191 10.69 2.97 3.50
C PHE A 191 10.26 3.82 2.30
N SER A 192 10.90 3.58 1.16
CA SER A 192 10.48 4.14 -0.12
C SER A 192 10.11 3.01 -1.06
N TYR A 193 9.24 3.28 -2.02
CA TYR A 193 9.03 2.38 -3.14
C TYR A 193 9.19 3.11 -4.47
N GLN A 194 9.62 2.35 -5.47
CA GLN A 194 9.78 2.82 -6.85
C GLN A 194 9.05 1.88 -7.79
N PHE A 195 8.20 2.44 -8.65
CA PHE A 195 7.59 1.70 -9.74
C PHE A 195 8.60 1.40 -10.83
N VAL A 196 8.65 0.15 -11.27
CA VAL A 196 9.51 -0.28 -12.37
C VAL A 196 8.65 -0.84 -13.50
N PRO A 197 8.56 -0.14 -14.65
CA PRO A 197 7.76 -0.61 -15.76
C PRO A 197 8.21 -1.99 -16.23
N ALA A 198 7.25 -2.89 -16.48
CA ALA A 198 7.57 -4.20 -17.02
C ALA A 198 8.42 -4.08 -18.31
N PRO A 199 9.43 -4.95 -18.53
CA PRO A 199 10.33 -4.88 -19.68
C PRO A 199 9.63 -4.83 -21.05
N GLY A 200 8.40 -5.35 -21.15
CA GLY A 200 7.57 -5.28 -22.36
C GLY A 200 7.18 -3.85 -22.76
N ALA A 201 6.93 -2.97 -21.80
CA ALA A 201 6.64 -1.56 -22.05
C ALA A 201 7.88 -0.83 -22.63
N LEU A 202 9.07 -1.15 -22.11
CA LEU A 202 10.34 -0.62 -22.62
C LEU A 202 10.61 -1.08 -24.07
N ALA A 203 10.28 -2.34 -24.40
CA ALA A 203 10.45 -2.87 -25.75
C ALA A 203 9.53 -2.19 -26.78
N LEU A 204 8.30 -1.82 -26.40
CA LEU A 204 7.36 -1.11 -27.26
C LEU A 204 7.79 0.34 -27.52
N ILE A 205 8.33 1.03 -26.51
CA ILE A 205 8.93 2.37 -26.68
C ILE A 205 10.12 2.31 -27.63
N ALA A 206 10.99 1.30 -27.50
CA ALA A 206 12.10 1.09 -28.42
C ALA A 206 11.61 0.87 -29.86
N LEU A 207 10.59 0.04 -30.08
CA LEU A 207 10.00 -0.23 -31.40
C LEU A 207 9.34 1.02 -32.01
N ALA A 208 8.63 1.83 -31.22
CA ALA A 208 8.02 3.09 -31.67
C ALA A 208 9.07 4.15 -32.07
N GLY A 209 10.24 4.17 -31.40
CA GLY A 209 11.37 5.01 -31.76
C GLY A 209 12.02 4.67 -33.12
N PHE A 210 11.91 3.42 -33.57
CA PHE A 210 12.44 2.99 -34.87
C PHE A 210 11.48 3.19 -36.05
N THR A 211 10.17 3.32 -35.82
CA THR A 211 9.17 3.46 -36.90
C THR A 211 9.00 4.90 -37.40
N THR A 212 9.32 5.91 -36.58
CA THR A 212 9.18 7.34 -36.94
C THR A 212 10.29 7.87 -37.87
N ARG A 213 11.38 7.12 -38.09
CA ARG A 213 12.50 7.57 -38.96
C ARG A 213 12.31 7.28 -40.45
N LYS A 214 11.18 6.71 -40.88
CA LYS A 214 10.98 6.23 -42.27
C LYS A 214 10.06 7.07 -43.16
N ARG A 215 9.97 8.39 -42.96
CA ARG A 215 9.31 9.30 -43.91
C ARG A 215 10.03 10.64 -44.10
N ARG A 216 11.22 10.58 -44.70
CA ARG A 216 11.76 11.72 -45.47
C ARG A 216 12.65 11.21 -46.59
N ARG A 217 12.03 10.91 -47.75
CA ARG A 217 12.62 10.95 -49.10
C ARG A 217 11.59 10.50 -50.14
N ARG A 218 10.82 11.45 -50.65
CA ARG A 218 10.84 11.92 -52.05
C ARG A 218 9.78 13.01 -52.21
#